data_AF-A0ABD5Q910-F1
#
_entry.id   AF-A0ABD5Q910-F1
#
_cell.length_a   1.000
_cell.length_b   1.000
_cell.length_c   1.000
_cell.angle_alpha   90.00
_cell.angle_beta   90.00
_cell.angle_gamma   90.00
#
_symmetry.space_group_name_H-M   'P 1'
#
loop_
_entity.id
_entity.type
_entity.pdbx_description
1 polymer ?
#
loop_
_entity_poly.entity_id
_entity_poly.type
_entity_poly.pdbx_seq_one_letter_code
_entity_poly.pdbx_strand_id
1 'polypeptide(L)'
;MDRQSAISQAKLVKSVFSEKNVTFLAGSIAYSAFVSLVPLIMFVLLVVSFGAPDLQQDVIEVTTDSVSPSVGGVIEVMIEQQSGAGAGSTITASIIGVLTLVWGALKVFRGIDTAFSEIYETVAHDSFTGQIKKGLLMLLTLTLGIVAMVAATSVVALFSFIPFIGAVVPLLLVVGLIVAFFPMYYLFPDIDVEPRDVLPGTLVGAIGWAVLQVLFQVYVSLSGDSSNLIASILLLVTWLYFSGVVLLLGAVVNAVVIDRASDIVRTPVEPTLLDSEMSRDELAAYLQQLQTDLTGHSGEIGQPDETMVGPRATPRESISVTEGVRDGEEETTHEVRLRWHSERSIQQSEET
;
A
#
# COMPACT_ATOMS: atom_id res chain seq x y z
N MET A 1 21.85 -4.65 -15.43
CA MET A 1 21.01 -3.51 -15.06
C MET A 1 21.92 -2.34 -14.75
N ASP A 2 21.72 -1.21 -15.43
CA ASP A 2 22.53 -0.01 -15.25
C ASP A 2 22.25 0.62 -13.88
N ARG A 3 23.28 1.10 -13.17
CA ARG A 3 23.15 1.62 -11.79
C ARG A 3 22.20 2.82 -11.74
N GLN A 4 22.12 3.59 -12.84
CA GLN A 4 21.18 4.71 -12.98
C GLN A 4 19.71 4.24 -13.07
N SER A 5 19.44 3.09 -13.71
CA SER A 5 18.10 2.51 -13.83
C SER A 5 17.58 1.96 -12.48
N ALA A 6 18.45 1.37 -11.66
CA ALA A 6 18.05 0.92 -10.32
C ALA A 6 17.69 2.11 -9.40
N ILE A 7 18.43 3.22 -9.50
CA ILE A 7 18.17 4.42 -8.71
C ILE A 7 16.86 5.10 -9.14
N SER A 8 16.55 5.14 -10.44
CA SER A 8 15.28 5.69 -10.91
C SER A 8 14.09 4.85 -10.46
N GLN A 9 14.19 3.51 -10.52
CA GLN A 9 13.14 2.62 -10.03
C GLN A 9 12.93 2.75 -8.52
N ALA A 10 13.99 2.84 -7.71
CA ALA A 10 13.86 3.02 -6.27
C ALA A 10 13.17 4.35 -5.91
N LYS A 11 13.47 5.44 -6.65
CA LYS A 11 12.79 6.73 -6.49
C LYS A 11 11.31 6.63 -6.86
N LEU A 12 11.00 5.93 -7.94
CA LEU A 12 9.64 5.69 -8.41
C LEU A 12 8.84 4.89 -7.37
N VAL A 13 9.38 3.76 -6.88
CA VAL A 13 8.77 2.97 -5.80
C VAL A 13 8.46 3.82 -4.58
N LYS A 14 9.38 4.72 -4.18
CA LYS A 14 9.16 5.62 -3.05
C LYS A 14 8.01 6.60 -3.29
N SER A 15 7.92 7.21 -4.47
CA SER A 15 6.84 8.15 -4.81
C SER A 15 5.50 7.43 -4.82
N VAL A 16 5.40 6.31 -5.53
CA VAL A 16 4.17 5.49 -5.59
C VAL A 16 3.73 5.03 -4.20
N PHE A 17 4.67 4.58 -3.36
CA PHE A 17 4.38 4.17 -1.99
C PHE A 17 3.76 5.31 -1.15
N SER A 18 4.25 6.54 -1.34
CA SER A 18 3.76 7.72 -0.64
C SER A 18 2.41 8.15 -1.18
N GLU A 19 2.28 8.28 -2.50
CA GLU A 19 1.09 8.81 -3.16
C GLU A 19 -0.12 7.89 -3.02
N LYS A 20 0.10 6.57 -3.03
CA LYS A 20 -0.94 5.57 -2.78
C LYS A 20 -1.25 5.37 -1.30
N ASN A 21 -0.69 6.20 -0.40
CA ASN A 21 -0.92 6.14 1.04
C ASN A 21 -0.79 4.71 1.60
N VAL A 22 0.26 3.99 1.19
CA VAL A 22 0.43 2.56 1.49
C VAL A 22 0.43 2.27 2.99
N THR A 23 0.95 3.19 3.80
CA THR A 23 0.90 3.11 5.26
C THR A 23 -0.53 3.14 5.81
N PHE A 24 -1.40 3.98 5.26
CA PHE A 24 -2.80 4.03 5.65
C PHE A 24 -3.54 2.75 5.27
N LEU A 25 -3.33 2.26 4.03
CA LEU A 25 -3.88 0.99 3.56
C LEU A 25 -3.43 -0.17 4.46
N ALA A 26 -2.14 -0.26 4.78
CA ALA A 26 -1.60 -1.26 5.70
C ALA A 26 -2.24 -1.19 7.09
N GLY A 27 -2.51 0.01 7.61
CA GLY A 27 -3.21 0.22 8.88
C GLY A 27 -4.62 -0.38 8.88
N SER A 28 -5.38 -0.20 7.80
CA SER A 28 -6.74 -0.75 7.67
C SER A 28 -6.75 -2.29 7.64
N ILE A 29 -5.75 -2.88 6.97
CA ILE A 29 -5.55 -4.33 6.89
C ILE A 29 -5.16 -4.87 8.27
N ALA A 30 -4.21 -4.22 8.95
CA ALA A 30 -3.73 -4.60 10.27
C ALA A 30 -4.83 -4.57 11.33
N TYR A 31 -5.66 -3.52 11.34
CA TYR A 31 -6.83 -3.45 12.22
C TYR A 31 -7.80 -4.61 11.97
N SER A 32 -8.11 -4.87 10.70
CA SER A 32 -9.02 -5.95 10.32
C SER A 32 -8.45 -7.32 10.70
N ALA A 33 -7.15 -7.53 10.52
CA ALA A 33 -6.45 -8.75 10.89
C ALA A 33 -6.46 -8.97 12.41
N PHE A 34 -6.17 -7.92 13.18
CA PHE A 34 -6.22 -7.96 14.64
C PHE A 34 -7.59 -8.35 15.17
N VAL A 35 -8.67 -7.73 14.66
CA VAL A 35 -10.04 -8.04 15.09
C VAL A 35 -10.44 -9.48 14.71
N SER A 36 -9.88 -10.02 13.64
CA SER A 36 -10.11 -11.40 13.18
C SER A 36 -9.33 -12.45 13.96
N LEU A 37 -8.28 -12.06 14.68
CA LEU A 37 -7.31 -12.98 15.27
C LEU A 37 -7.90 -13.78 16.43
N VAL A 38 -8.64 -13.12 17.35
CA VAL A 38 -9.26 -13.81 18.50
C VAL A 38 -10.26 -14.88 18.03
N PRO A 39 -11.22 -14.56 17.14
CA PRO A 39 -12.12 -15.57 16.61
C PRO A 39 -11.41 -16.68 15.83
N LEU A 40 -10.30 -16.38 15.15
CA LEU A 40 -9.54 -17.35 14.36
C LEU A 40 -8.89 -18.38 15.28
N ILE A 41 -8.20 -17.92 16.32
CA ILE A 41 -7.57 -18.82 17.31
C ILE A 41 -8.62 -19.71 17.96
N MET A 42 -9.75 -19.12 18.37
CA MET A 42 -10.89 -19.86 18.91
C MET A 42 -11.40 -20.95 17.97
N PHE A 43 -11.54 -20.62 16.68
CA PHE A 43 -11.97 -21.55 15.67
C PHE A 43 -10.95 -22.68 15.46
N VAL A 44 -9.65 -22.35 15.38
CA VAL A 44 -8.57 -23.35 15.26
C VAL A 44 -8.57 -24.29 16.46
N LEU A 45 -8.61 -23.76 17.68
CA LEU A 45 -8.65 -24.58 18.91
C LEU A 45 -9.88 -25.50 18.94
N LEU A 46 -11.04 -25.01 18.50
CA LEU A 46 -12.26 -25.80 18.39
C LEU A 46 -12.09 -26.93 17.36
N VAL A 47 -11.61 -26.61 16.15
CA VAL A 47 -11.40 -27.61 15.09
C VAL A 47 -10.41 -28.69 15.51
N VAL A 48 -9.30 -28.30 16.14
CA VAL A 48 -8.29 -29.23 16.65
C VAL A 48 -8.86 -30.09 17.79
N SER A 49 -9.61 -29.49 18.72
CA SER A 49 -10.24 -30.21 19.83
C SER A 49 -11.21 -31.30 19.36
N PHE A 50 -11.89 -31.12 18.23
CA PHE A 50 -12.83 -32.11 17.68
C PHE A 50 -12.19 -33.07 16.66
N GLY A 51 -11.21 -32.61 15.89
CA GLY A 51 -10.64 -33.36 14.76
C GLY A 51 -9.35 -34.11 15.06
N ALA A 52 -8.51 -33.58 15.95
CA ALA A 52 -7.19 -34.14 16.27
C ALA A 52 -6.73 -33.67 17.67
N PRO A 53 -7.35 -34.16 18.76
CA PRO A 53 -7.06 -33.71 20.11
C PRO A 53 -5.58 -33.91 20.52
N ASP A 54 -4.93 -34.95 19.98
CA ASP A 54 -3.51 -35.22 20.22
C ASP A 54 -2.58 -34.14 19.63
N LEU A 55 -3.03 -33.36 18.65
CA LEU A 55 -2.26 -32.29 18.00
C LEU A 55 -2.44 -30.92 18.67
N GLN A 56 -3.24 -30.84 19.74
CA GLN A 56 -3.57 -29.54 20.34
C GLN A 56 -2.37 -28.83 20.96
N GLN A 57 -1.46 -29.59 21.60
CA GLN A 57 -0.21 -29.03 22.14
C GLN A 57 0.76 -28.64 21.03
N ASP A 58 0.94 -29.51 20.02
CA ASP A 58 1.81 -29.24 18.88
C ASP A 58 1.38 -27.99 18.10
N VAL A 59 0.07 -27.77 17.93
CA VAL A 59 -0.45 -26.57 17.25
C VAL A 59 -0.18 -25.31 18.06
N ILE A 60 -0.31 -25.36 19.39
CA ILE A 60 0.00 -24.22 20.26
C ILE A 60 1.50 -23.90 20.17
N GLU A 61 2.36 -24.89 20.32
CA GLU A 61 3.83 -24.75 20.29
C GLU A 61 4.32 -24.22 18.93
N VAL A 62 3.81 -24.76 17.81
CA VAL A 62 4.14 -24.24 16.47
C VAL A 62 3.67 -22.80 16.29
N THR A 63 2.50 -22.45 16.82
CA THR A 63 1.94 -21.10 16.66
C THR A 63 2.70 -20.07 17.49
N THR A 64 3.09 -20.41 18.73
CA THR A 64 3.90 -19.54 19.60
C THR A 64 5.31 -19.34 19.05
N ASP A 65 5.91 -20.38 18.48
CA ASP A 65 7.32 -20.34 18.08
C ASP A 65 7.52 -19.79 16.65
N SER A 66 6.54 -19.98 15.75
CA SER A 66 6.73 -19.72 14.31
C SER A 66 6.10 -18.42 13.80
N VAL A 67 5.01 -17.93 14.41
CA VAL A 67 4.19 -16.85 13.81
C VAL A 67 4.70 -15.45 14.20
N SER A 68 5.15 -15.27 15.44
CA SER A 68 5.87 -14.10 15.99
C SER A 68 5.73 -14.14 17.52
N PRO A 69 6.74 -13.73 18.31
CA PRO A 69 6.63 -13.70 19.77
C PRO A 69 5.41 -12.92 20.28
N SER A 70 4.95 -11.91 19.55
CA SER A 70 3.78 -11.09 19.91
C SER A 70 2.45 -11.84 19.79
N VAL A 71 2.36 -12.78 18.84
CA VAL A 71 1.18 -13.63 18.67
C VAL A 71 1.12 -14.65 19.81
N GLY A 72 2.27 -15.23 20.18
CA GLY A 72 2.39 -16.16 21.29
C GLY A 72 1.89 -15.58 22.62
N GLY A 73 2.38 -14.40 23.01
CA GLY A 73 1.96 -13.77 24.27
C GLY A 73 0.46 -13.41 24.33
N VAL A 74 -0.16 -13.07 23.19
CA VAL A 74 -1.61 -12.84 23.13
C VAL A 74 -2.40 -14.15 23.25
N ILE A 75 -1.93 -15.23 22.60
CA ILE A 75 -2.55 -16.56 22.68
C ILE A 75 -2.50 -17.10 24.11
N GLU A 76 -1.35 -17.03 24.78
CA GLU A 76 -1.17 -17.49 26.16
C GLU A 76 -2.18 -16.82 27.10
N VAL A 77 -2.26 -15.49 27.07
CA VAL A 77 -3.20 -14.73 27.88
C VAL A 77 -4.67 -15.08 27.57
N MET A 78 -4.99 -15.40 26.31
CA MET A 78 -6.35 -15.80 25.92
C MET A 78 -6.71 -17.21 26.41
N ILE A 79 -5.78 -18.17 26.33
CA ILE A 79 -5.97 -19.53 26.82
C ILE A 79 -6.15 -19.51 28.34
N GLU A 80 -5.33 -18.75 29.06
CA GLU A 80 -5.45 -18.57 30.52
C GLU A 80 -6.83 -18.03 30.91
N GLN A 81 -7.30 -16.95 30.26
CA GLN A 81 -8.60 -16.35 30.54
C GLN A 81 -9.78 -17.29 30.22
N GLN A 82 -9.64 -18.13 29.19
CA GLN A 82 -10.69 -19.06 28.80
C GLN A 82 -10.81 -20.27 29.74
N SER A 83 -9.69 -20.76 30.28
CA SER A 83 -9.69 -21.86 31.24
C SER A 83 -10.50 -21.55 32.52
N GLY A 84 -10.73 -20.26 32.82
CA GLY A 84 -11.57 -19.78 33.92
C GLY A 84 -13.07 -19.61 33.60
N ALA A 85 -13.50 -19.74 32.33
CA ALA A 85 -14.88 -19.47 31.91
C ALA A 85 -15.71 -20.78 31.79
N GLY A 86 -16.81 -20.89 32.54
CA GLY A 86 -17.63 -22.11 32.62
C GLY A 86 -18.36 -22.51 31.31
N ALA A 87 -18.62 -23.81 31.15
CA ALA A 87 -19.07 -24.49 29.92
C ALA A 87 -20.39 -23.99 29.26
N GLY A 88 -21.26 -23.30 30.01
CA GLY A 88 -22.53 -22.75 29.47
C GLY A 88 -22.37 -21.48 28.63
N SER A 89 -21.25 -20.77 28.79
CA SER A 89 -20.87 -19.57 28.03
C SER A 89 -20.31 -19.90 26.63
N THR A 90 -19.87 -21.14 26.44
CA THR A 90 -19.01 -21.55 25.32
C THR A 90 -19.76 -21.62 23.98
N ILE A 91 -21.05 -22.00 23.95
CA ILE A 91 -21.80 -22.19 22.70
C ILE A 91 -22.20 -20.84 22.06
N THR A 92 -22.74 -19.90 22.85
CA THR A 92 -23.10 -18.57 22.35
C THR A 92 -21.86 -17.75 21.99
N ALA A 93 -20.78 -17.85 22.78
CA ALA A 93 -19.48 -17.29 22.45
C ALA A 93 -18.88 -17.88 21.16
N SER A 94 -19.11 -19.17 20.88
CA SER A 94 -18.66 -19.82 19.63
C SER A 94 -19.39 -19.29 18.41
N ILE A 95 -20.71 -19.07 18.46
CA ILE A 95 -21.48 -18.52 17.33
C ILE A 95 -21.05 -17.07 17.04
N ILE A 96 -20.97 -16.23 18.09
CA ILE A 96 -20.51 -14.85 17.95
C ILE A 96 -19.06 -14.80 17.44
N GLY A 97 -18.21 -15.72 17.93
CA GLY A 97 -16.85 -15.91 17.45
C GLY A 97 -16.83 -16.20 15.95
N VAL A 98 -17.52 -17.24 15.48
CA VAL A 98 -17.57 -17.59 14.04
C VAL A 98 -18.08 -16.43 13.19
N LEU A 99 -19.12 -15.71 13.62
CA LEU A 99 -19.62 -14.54 12.89
C LEU A 99 -18.58 -13.42 12.83
N THR A 100 -17.88 -13.17 13.93
CA THR A 100 -16.81 -12.15 14.00
C THR A 100 -15.61 -12.56 13.15
N LEU A 101 -15.26 -13.85 13.12
CA LEU A 101 -14.21 -14.41 12.27
C LEU A 101 -14.52 -14.18 10.80
N VAL A 102 -15.71 -14.59 10.37
CA VAL A 102 -16.14 -14.45 8.97
C VAL A 102 -16.15 -12.97 8.57
N TRP A 103 -16.72 -12.10 9.41
CA TRP A 103 -16.75 -10.67 9.16
C TRP A 103 -15.35 -10.05 9.09
N GLY A 104 -14.47 -10.42 10.01
CA GLY A 104 -13.10 -9.95 10.05
C GLY A 104 -12.28 -10.44 8.85
N ALA A 105 -12.35 -11.72 8.51
CA ALA A 105 -11.68 -12.30 7.34
C ALA A 105 -12.14 -11.63 6.04
N LEU A 106 -13.44 -11.35 5.90
CA LEU A 106 -13.97 -10.59 4.77
C LEU A 106 -13.41 -9.17 4.71
N LYS A 107 -13.21 -8.51 5.86
CA LYS A 107 -12.58 -7.17 5.92
C LYS A 107 -11.11 -7.21 5.56
N VAL A 108 -10.34 -8.19 6.05
CA VAL A 108 -8.92 -8.36 5.68
C VAL A 108 -8.81 -8.55 4.18
N PHE A 109 -9.59 -9.47 3.62
CA PHE A 109 -9.59 -9.73 2.19
C PHE A 109 -9.93 -8.46 1.40
N ARG A 110 -11.01 -7.77 1.75
CA ARG A 110 -11.38 -6.49 1.11
C ARG A 110 -10.31 -5.42 1.23
N GLY A 111 -9.64 -5.33 2.38
CA GLY A 111 -8.55 -4.40 2.59
C GLY A 111 -7.37 -4.68 1.66
N ILE A 112 -7.01 -5.95 1.48
CA ILE A 112 -5.96 -6.34 0.54
C ILE A 112 -6.40 -6.07 -0.91
N ASP A 113 -7.60 -6.48 -1.29
CA ASP A 113 -8.17 -6.27 -2.63
C ASP A 113 -8.24 -4.78 -3.00
N THR A 114 -8.71 -3.94 -2.08
CA THR A 114 -8.73 -2.48 -2.26
C THR A 114 -7.32 -1.91 -2.35
N ALA A 115 -6.39 -2.36 -1.51
CA ALA A 115 -5.01 -1.87 -1.54
C ALA A 115 -4.29 -2.25 -2.85
N PHE A 116 -4.49 -3.47 -3.34
CA PHE A 116 -3.95 -3.89 -4.63
C PHE A 116 -4.61 -3.11 -5.77
N SER A 117 -5.93 -2.94 -5.76
CA SER A 117 -6.63 -2.16 -6.77
C SER A 117 -6.14 -0.71 -6.83
N GLU A 118 -5.91 -0.09 -5.67
CA GLU A 118 -5.38 1.26 -5.56
C GLU A 118 -3.94 1.37 -6.08
N ILE A 119 -3.07 0.40 -5.71
CA ILE A 119 -1.66 0.37 -6.15
C ILE A 119 -1.53 0.12 -7.65
N TYR A 120 -2.37 -0.75 -8.22
CA TYR A 120 -2.34 -1.12 -9.64
C TYR A 120 -3.23 -0.22 -10.52
N GLU A 121 -3.94 0.73 -9.91
CA GLU A 121 -4.89 1.64 -10.57
C GLU A 121 -5.97 0.90 -11.36
N THR A 122 -6.43 -0.22 -10.81
CA THR A 122 -7.48 -1.04 -11.42
C THR A 122 -8.80 -0.75 -10.76
N VAL A 123 -9.85 -0.61 -11.57
CA VAL A 123 -11.21 -0.55 -11.03
C VAL A 123 -11.62 -1.98 -10.66
N ALA A 124 -11.81 -2.25 -9.37
CA ALA A 124 -12.24 -3.56 -8.89
C ALA A 124 -13.59 -3.94 -9.53
N HIS A 125 -13.58 -4.88 -10.48
CA HIS A 125 -14.78 -5.36 -11.19
C HIS A 125 -15.22 -6.74 -10.70
N ASP A 126 -14.64 -7.24 -9.62
CA ASP A 126 -14.91 -8.60 -9.18
C ASP A 126 -16.31 -8.76 -8.57
N SER A 127 -17.07 -9.67 -9.16
CA SER A 127 -18.30 -10.19 -8.56
C SER A 127 -18.03 -10.72 -7.14
N PHE A 128 -19.03 -10.65 -6.26
CA PHE A 128 -18.92 -11.16 -4.87
C PHE A 128 -18.40 -12.61 -4.80
N THR A 129 -18.76 -13.45 -5.78
CA THR A 129 -18.28 -14.83 -5.88
C THR A 129 -16.81 -14.92 -6.31
N GLY A 130 -16.33 -14.00 -7.16
CA GLY A 130 -14.91 -13.89 -7.54
C GLY A 130 -14.03 -13.57 -6.34
N GLN A 131 -14.45 -12.60 -5.52
CA GLN A 131 -13.78 -12.23 -4.28
C GLN A 131 -13.64 -13.41 -3.31
N ILE A 132 -14.72 -14.18 -3.09
CA ILE A 132 -14.66 -15.37 -2.22
C ILE A 132 -13.70 -16.43 -2.77
N LYS A 133 -13.70 -16.67 -4.08
CA LYS A 133 -12.79 -17.64 -4.70
C LYS A 133 -11.33 -17.23 -4.56
N LYS A 134 -11.00 -15.96 -4.83
CA LYS A 134 -9.66 -15.41 -4.62
C LYS A 134 -9.22 -15.54 -3.16
N GLY A 135 -10.10 -15.20 -2.22
CA GLY A 135 -9.84 -15.34 -0.79
C GLY A 135 -9.60 -16.79 -0.36
N LEU A 136 -10.40 -17.73 -0.85
CA LEU A 136 -10.24 -19.15 -0.54
C LEU A 136 -8.96 -19.72 -1.16
N LEU A 137 -8.63 -19.31 -2.39
CA LEU A 137 -7.40 -19.72 -3.05
C LEU A 137 -6.16 -19.17 -2.33
N MET A 138 -6.20 -17.90 -1.91
CA MET A 138 -5.15 -17.30 -1.08
C MET A 138 -4.98 -18.05 0.24
N LEU A 139 -6.08 -18.38 0.92
CA LEU A 139 -6.05 -19.12 2.19
C LEU A 139 -5.44 -20.51 1.97
N LEU A 140 -5.87 -21.22 0.93
CA LEU A 140 -5.30 -22.51 0.55
C LEU A 140 -3.80 -22.41 0.28
N THR A 141 -3.35 -21.41 -0.48
CA THR A 141 -1.93 -21.27 -0.81
C THR A 141 -1.07 -20.86 0.39
N LEU A 142 -1.59 -20.02 1.28
CA LEU A 142 -0.92 -19.72 2.55
C LEU A 142 -0.80 -20.97 3.43
N THR A 143 -1.88 -21.74 3.56
CA THR A 143 -1.86 -23.00 4.32
C THR A 143 -0.87 -24.00 3.72
N LEU A 144 -0.87 -24.18 2.40
CA LEU A 144 0.09 -25.06 1.72
C LEU A 144 1.54 -24.57 1.88
N GLY A 145 1.77 -23.25 1.83
CA GLY A 145 3.09 -22.66 2.07
C GLY A 145 3.60 -22.94 3.49
N ILE A 146 2.75 -22.78 4.50
CA ILE A 146 3.08 -23.11 5.90
C ILE A 146 3.36 -24.60 6.06
N VAL A 147 2.49 -25.47 5.52
CA VAL A 147 2.67 -26.93 5.60
C VAL A 147 3.97 -27.36 4.90
N ALA A 148 4.26 -26.81 3.73
CA ALA A 148 5.50 -27.08 3.01
C ALA A 148 6.73 -26.60 3.79
N MET A 149 6.65 -25.43 4.43
CA MET A 149 7.71 -24.91 5.29
C MET A 149 7.97 -25.84 6.49
N VAL A 150 6.92 -26.22 7.22
CA VAL A 150 7.01 -27.14 8.38
C VAL A 150 7.57 -28.51 7.95
N ALA A 151 7.11 -29.04 6.81
CA ALA A 151 7.64 -30.28 6.26
C ALA A 151 9.12 -30.14 5.89
N ALA A 152 9.52 -29.04 5.26
CA ALA A 152 10.91 -28.79 4.86
C ALA A 152 11.84 -28.66 6.08
N THR A 153 11.44 -27.92 7.11
CA THR A 153 12.22 -27.79 8.35
C THR A 153 12.32 -29.13 9.09
N SER A 154 11.24 -29.92 9.11
CA SER A 154 11.24 -31.28 9.68
C SER A 154 12.22 -32.20 8.96
N VAL A 155 12.28 -32.15 7.62
CA VAL A 155 13.26 -32.92 6.84
C VAL A 155 14.69 -32.49 7.17
N VAL A 156 14.96 -31.18 7.27
CA VAL A 156 16.29 -30.67 7.65
C VAL A 156 16.73 -31.19 9.02
N ALA A 157 15.80 -31.28 9.98
CA ALA A 157 16.09 -31.80 11.32
C ALA A 157 16.60 -33.26 11.30
N LEU A 158 16.13 -34.10 10.37
CA LEU A 158 16.61 -35.47 10.19
C LEU A 158 18.08 -35.54 9.75
N PHE A 159 18.57 -34.49 9.09
CA PHE A 159 19.95 -34.38 8.60
C PHE A 159 20.84 -33.50 9.50
N SER A 160 20.41 -33.23 10.74
CA SER A 160 21.14 -32.41 11.73
C SER A 160 22.57 -32.88 12.01
N PHE A 161 22.92 -34.12 11.67
CA PHE A 161 24.27 -34.68 11.75
C PHE A 161 25.25 -34.11 10.70
N ILE A 162 24.75 -33.49 9.62
CA ILE A 162 25.59 -32.86 8.59
C ILE A 162 26.03 -31.47 9.07
N PRO A 163 27.34 -31.16 9.11
CA PRO A 163 27.81 -29.84 9.52
C PRO A 163 27.26 -28.76 8.58
N PHE A 164 26.86 -27.63 9.14
CA PHE A 164 26.30 -26.46 8.44
C PHE A 164 24.92 -26.66 7.78
N ILE A 165 24.23 -27.80 7.96
CA ILE A 165 22.88 -28.01 7.38
C ILE A 165 21.86 -26.95 7.85
N GLY A 166 22.04 -26.42 9.06
CA GLY A 166 21.21 -25.33 9.59
C GLY A 166 21.30 -24.02 8.79
N ALA A 167 22.37 -23.81 8.00
CA ALA A 167 22.48 -22.65 7.11
C ALA A 167 21.48 -22.68 5.94
N VAL A 168 20.86 -23.83 5.68
CA VAL A 168 19.81 -23.99 4.66
C VAL A 168 18.44 -23.51 5.16
N VAL A 169 18.23 -23.46 6.48
CA VAL A 169 16.93 -23.09 7.08
C VAL A 169 16.49 -21.68 6.67
N PRO A 170 17.33 -20.62 6.74
CA PRO A 170 16.92 -19.29 6.28
C PRO A 170 16.56 -19.24 4.79
N LEU A 171 17.23 -20.03 3.96
CA LEU A 171 16.91 -20.13 2.53
C LEU A 171 15.54 -20.79 2.33
N LEU A 172 15.26 -21.88 3.05
CA LEU A 172 13.95 -22.54 3.01
C LEU A 172 12.83 -21.63 3.52
N LEU A 173 13.10 -20.79 4.53
CA LEU A 173 12.14 -19.80 5.00
C LEU A 173 11.80 -18.81 3.89
N VAL A 174 12.79 -18.24 3.22
CA VAL A 174 12.57 -17.30 2.09
C VAL A 174 11.84 -17.99 0.95
N VAL A 175 12.21 -19.21 0.58
CA VAL A 175 11.51 -19.99 -0.46
C VAL A 175 10.06 -20.27 -0.07
N GLY A 176 9.81 -20.66 1.19
CA GLY A 176 8.46 -20.87 1.72
C GLY A 176 7.61 -19.60 1.67
N LEU A 177 8.20 -18.46 2.05
CA LEU A 177 7.54 -17.14 1.95
C LEU A 177 7.25 -16.75 0.50
N ILE A 178 8.17 -17.03 -0.44
CA ILE A 178 7.92 -16.81 -1.87
C ILE A 178 6.72 -17.65 -2.34
N VAL A 179 6.68 -18.94 -1.99
CA VAL A 179 5.55 -19.83 -2.34
C VAL A 179 4.24 -19.33 -1.72
N ALA A 180 4.29 -18.83 -0.50
CA ALA A 180 3.13 -18.31 0.21
C ALA A 180 2.61 -16.98 -0.36
N PHE A 181 3.49 -16.06 -0.73
CA PHE A 181 3.13 -14.71 -1.19
C PHE A 181 2.93 -14.61 -2.70
N PHE A 182 3.56 -15.47 -3.49
CA PHE A 182 3.46 -15.43 -4.96
C PHE A 182 2.00 -15.43 -5.46
N PRO A 183 1.09 -16.30 -4.96
CA PRO A 183 -0.30 -16.30 -5.42
C PRO A 183 -1.04 -15.02 -5.08
N MET A 184 -0.71 -14.37 -3.95
CA MET A 184 -1.28 -13.05 -3.63
C MET A 184 -0.88 -12.04 -4.71
N TYR A 185 0.40 -11.94 -5.04
CA TYR A 185 0.89 -11.00 -6.04
C TYR A 185 0.45 -11.31 -7.47
N TYR A 186 0.07 -12.56 -7.76
CA TYR A 186 -0.39 -12.98 -9.06
C TYR A 186 -1.92 -12.87 -9.25
N LEU A 187 -2.71 -13.08 -8.19
CA LEU A 187 -4.17 -13.20 -8.29
C LEU A 187 -4.94 -11.94 -7.88
N PHE A 188 -4.35 -11.09 -7.03
CA PHE A 188 -5.00 -9.87 -6.56
C PHE A 188 -4.97 -8.71 -7.56
N PRO A 189 -3.93 -8.54 -8.39
CA PRO A 189 -4.02 -7.57 -9.48
C PRO A 189 -5.17 -7.98 -10.40
N ASP A 190 -6.15 -7.09 -10.63
CA ASP A 190 -7.26 -7.29 -11.57
C ASP A 190 -6.83 -7.10 -13.03
N ILE A 191 -5.62 -7.56 -13.36
CA ILE A 191 -4.97 -7.46 -14.67
C ILE A 191 -4.20 -8.74 -14.99
N ASP A 192 -4.05 -9.01 -16.28
CA ASP A 192 -3.16 -10.07 -16.74
C ASP A 192 -1.70 -9.67 -16.44
N VAL A 193 -1.09 -10.34 -15.46
CA VAL A 193 0.32 -10.23 -15.13
C VAL A 193 1.05 -11.51 -15.52
N GLU A 194 2.27 -11.38 -16.04
CA GLU A 194 3.09 -12.56 -16.28
C GLU A 194 3.75 -13.02 -14.97
N PRO A 195 3.91 -14.34 -14.75
CA PRO A 195 4.56 -14.88 -13.55
C PRO A 195 5.94 -14.28 -13.25
N ARG A 196 6.69 -13.89 -14.30
CA ARG A 196 8.02 -13.30 -14.16
C ARG A 196 7.99 -11.87 -13.61
N ASP A 197 6.91 -11.14 -13.83
CA ASP A 197 6.81 -9.73 -13.47
C ASP A 197 6.43 -9.54 -12.00
N VAL A 198 5.81 -10.56 -11.38
CA VAL A 198 5.43 -10.54 -9.97
C VAL A 198 6.53 -11.05 -9.03
N LEU A 199 7.56 -11.70 -9.57
CA LEU A 199 8.68 -12.25 -8.79
C LEU A 199 9.51 -11.19 -8.04
N PRO A 200 9.87 -10.03 -8.64
CA PRO A 200 10.67 -9.02 -7.95
C PRO A 200 10.02 -8.53 -6.65
N GLY A 201 8.74 -8.19 -6.69
CA GLY A 201 7.97 -7.78 -5.51
C GLY A 201 7.70 -8.91 -4.55
N THR A 202 7.50 -10.14 -5.04
CA THR A 202 7.40 -11.34 -4.18
C THR A 202 8.68 -11.53 -3.37
N LEU A 203 9.85 -11.35 -4.01
CA LEU A 203 11.16 -11.45 -3.36
C LEU A 203 11.35 -10.34 -2.33
N VAL A 204 10.97 -9.10 -2.67
CA VAL A 204 11.01 -7.96 -1.73
C VAL A 204 10.10 -8.22 -0.53
N GLY A 205 8.88 -8.71 -0.75
CA GLY A 205 7.94 -9.08 0.33
C GLY A 205 8.50 -10.19 1.22
N ALA A 206 9.01 -11.27 0.64
CA ALA A 206 9.57 -12.40 1.38
C ALA A 206 10.81 -12.02 2.21
N ILE A 207 11.76 -11.30 1.61
CA ILE A 207 12.97 -10.83 2.30
C ILE A 207 12.60 -9.79 3.36
N GLY A 208 11.76 -8.82 3.01
CA GLY A 208 11.31 -7.78 3.94
C GLY A 208 10.59 -8.38 5.15
N TRP A 209 9.79 -9.42 4.95
CA TRP A 209 9.07 -10.08 6.03
C TRP A 209 10.03 -10.88 6.92
N ALA A 210 11.00 -11.58 6.33
CA ALA A 210 12.05 -12.26 7.10
C ALA A 210 12.89 -11.27 7.94
N VAL A 211 13.24 -10.12 7.37
CA VAL A 211 13.93 -9.03 8.09
C VAL A 211 13.06 -8.49 9.21
N LEU A 212 11.77 -8.24 8.94
CA LEU A 212 10.82 -7.78 9.95
C LEU A 212 10.72 -8.75 11.13
N GLN A 213 10.68 -10.06 10.85
CA GLN A 213 10.65 -11.10 11.87
C GLN A 213 11.88 -11.04 12.78
N VAL A 214 13.08 -10.92 12.20
CA VAL A 214 14.33 -10.80 12.98
C VAL A 214 14.33 -9.52 13.81
N LEU A 215 13.88 -8.39 13.26
CA LEU A 215 13.79 -7.13 14.00
C LEU A 215 12.86 -7.23 15.20
N PHE A 216 11.71 -7.89 15.04
CA PHE A 216 10.76 -8.11 16.13
C PHE A 216 11.30 -9.06 17.20
N GLN A 217 11.99 -10.15 16.80
CA GLN A 217 12.64 -11.05 17.75
C GLN A 217 13.70 -10.32 18.59
N VAL A 218 14.53 -9.48 17.96
CA VAL A 218 15.51 -8.66 18.66
C VAL A 218 14.82 -7.68 19.62
N TYR A 219 13.78 -6.97 19.15
CA TYR A 219 13.04 -6.03 19.99
C TYR A 219 12.47 -6.70 21.26
N VAL A 220 11.83 -7.86 21.12
CA VAL A 220 11.26 -8.62 22.24
C VAL A 220 12.36 -9.09 23.20
N SER A 221 13.48 -9.60 22.68
CA SER A 221 14.61 -10.03 23.50
C SER A 221 15.20 -8.91 24.37
N LEU A 222 15.12 -7.65 23.89
CA LEU A 222 15.61 -6.47 24.61
C LEU A 222 14.58 -5.89 25.58
N SER A 223 13.29 -6.03 25.26
CA SER A 223 12.19 -5.44 26.05
C SER A 223 11.84 -6.26 27.29
N GLY A 224 12.27 -7.52 27.35
CA GLY A 224 11.90 -8.47 28.40
C GLY A 224 10.47 -8.98 28.27
N ASP A 225 10.13 -10.07 28.96
CA ASP A 225 8.76 -10.59 28.97
C ASP A 225 7.81 -9.59 29.61
N SER A 226 7.01 -8.91 28.79
CA SER A 226 5.87 -8.14 29.26
C SER A 226 4.63 -9.03 29.26
N SER A 227 4.33 -9.66 30.39
CA SER A 227 3.04 -10.35 30.63
C SER A 227 1.83 -9.38 30.65
N ASN A 228 2.06 -8.10 30.38
CA ASN A 228 1.01 -7.10 30.25
C ASN A 228 0.29 -7.26 28.90
N LEU A 229 -1.01 -7.60 28.97
CA LEU A 229 -1.89 -7.75 27.82
C LEU A 229 -1.89 -6.51 26.89
N ILE A 230 -1.85 -5.29 27.44
CA ILE A 230 -1.86 -4.06 26.63
C ILE A 230 -0.57 -3.97 25.80
N ALA A 231 0.58 -4.27 26.40
CA ALA A 231 1.87 -4.25 25.70
C ALA A 231 1.90 -5.31 24.59
N SER A 232 1.39 -6.52 24.87
CA SER A 232 1.28 -7.61 23.90
C SER A 232 0.37 -7.25 22.72
N ILE A 233 -0.80 -6.64 22.99
CA ILE A 233 -1.71 -6.17 21.95
C ILE A 233 -1.07 -5.09 21.08
N LEU A 234 -0.45 -4.07 21.70
CA LEU A 234 0.19 -2.98 20.95
C LEU A 234 1.33 -3.51 20.08
N LEU A 235 2.13 -4.44 20.62
CA LEU A 235 3.20 -5.07 19.87
C LEU A 235 2.66 -5.90 18.68
N LEU A 236 1.60 -6.68 18.90
CA LEU A 236 0.94 -7.46 17.86
C LEU A 236 0.37 -6.57 16.75
N VAL A 237 -0.35 -5.51 17.09
CA VAL A 237 -0.90 -4.57 16.10
C VAL A 237 0.22 -3.89 15.31
N THR A 238 1.33 -3.54 15.98
CA THR A 238 2.51 -2.98 15.33
C THR A 238 3.14 -3.97 14.37
N TRP A 239 3.25 -5.24 14.76
CA TRP A 239 3.76 -6.31 13.89
C TRP A 239 2.87 -6.52 12.66
N LEU A 240 1.55 -6.56 12.85
CA LEU A 240 0.57 -6.67 11.75
C LEU A 240 0.65 -5.47 10.80
N TYR A 241 0.81 -4.26 11.34
CA TYR A 241 0.98 -3.04 10.57
C TYR A 241 2.21 -3.10 9.68
N PHE A 242 3.39 -3.38 10.25
CA PHE A 242 4.61 -3.47 9.46
C PHE A 242 4.60 -4.66 8.48
N SER A 243 3.94 -5.76 8.84
CA SER A 243 3.72 -6.89 7.91
C SER A 243 2.91 -6.45 6.70
N GLY A 244 1.83 -5.69 6.93
CA GLY A 244 1.03 -5.09 5.86
C GLY A 244 1.84 -4.12 4.99
N VAL A 245 2.67 -3.26 5.61
CA VAL A 245 3.55 -2.34 4.89
C VAL A 245 4.53 -3.09 3.98
N VAL A 246 5.18 -4.14 4.50
CA VAL A 246 6.12 -4.96 3.73
C VAL A 246 5.42 -5.67 2.57
N LEU A 247 4.24 -6.24 2.81
CA LEU A 247 3.44 -6.90 1.77
C LEU A 247 3.06 -5.91 0.66
N LEU A 248 2.54 -4.74 1.01
CA LEU A 248 2.15 -3.73 0.03
C LEU A 248 3.36 -3.09 -0.66
N LEU A 249 4.52 -3.00 0.01
CA LEU A 249 5.76 -2.59 -0.65
C LEU A 249 6.15 -3.55 -1.78
N GLY A 250 6.00 -4.86 -1.59
CA GLY A 250 6.16 -5.84 -2.67
C GLY A 250 5.18 -5.60 -3.83
N ALA A 251 3.93 -5.23 -3.53
CA ALA A 251 2.93 -4.92 -4.54
C ALA A 251 3.32 -3.68 -5.35
N VAL A 252 3.79 -2.61 -4.69
CA VAL A 252 4.29 -1.39 -5.34
C VAL A 252 5.48 -1.71 -6.25
N VAL A 253 6.43 -2.53 -5.78
CA VAL A 253 7.57 -2.96 -6.61
C VAL A 253 7.10 -3.64 -7.89
N ASN A 254 6.14 -4.56 -7.80
CA ASN A 254 5.57 -5.22 -8.97
C ASN A 254 4.85 -4.23 -9.90
N ALA A 255 4.03 -3.32 -9.37
CA ALA A 255 3.34 -2.31 -10.17
C ALA A 255 4.32 -1.38 -10.91
N VAL A 256 5.46 -1.04 -10.29
CA VAL A 256 6.53 -0.27 -10.92
C VAL A 256 7.26 -1.08 -12.00
N VAL A 257 7.51 -2.37 -11.77
CA VAL A 257 8.16 -3.25 -12.76
C VAL A 257 7.31 -3.40 -14.03
N ILE A 258 5.98 -3.41 -13.90
CA ILE A 258 5.03 -3.57 -15.01
C ILE A 258 4.71 -2.22 -15.69
N ASP A 259 5.40 -1.12 -15.34
CA ASP A 259 5.16 0.25 -15.85
C ASP A 259 3.71 0.72 -15.61
N ARG A 260 3.01 0.15 -14.61
CA ARG A 260 1.63 0.56 -14.25
C ARG A 260 1.60 1.77 -13.34
N ALA A 261 2.65 1.95 -12.56
CA ALA A 261 2.80 3.11 -11.69
C ALA A 261 3.67 4.22 -12.31
N SER A 262 4.04 4.10 -13.59
CA SER A 262 4.88 5.09 -14.27
C SER A 262 4.11 6.35 -14.66
N ASP A 263 2.80 6.27 -14.83
CA ASP A 263 1.98 7.43 -15.17
C ASP A 263 1.99 8.46 -14.04
N ILE A 264 2.10 8.00 -12.79
CA ILE A 264 2.25 8.81 -11.57
C ILE A 264 3.50 9.72 -11.61
N VAL A 265 4.63 9.24 -12.15
CA VAL A 265 5.90 10.01 -12.23
C VAL A 265 6.15 10.61 -13.62
N ARG A 266 5.49 10.08 -14.66
CA ARG A 266 5.47 10.69 -16.00
C ARG A 266 4.51 11.86 -16.09
N THR A 267 3.64 12.04 -15.10
CA THR A 267 3.06 13.35 -14.86
C THR A 267 3.93 14.14 -13.87
N PRO A 268 4.79 15.09 -14.31
CA PRO A 268 4.44 16.45 -13.91
C PRO A 268 2.95 16.55 -14.22
N VAL A 269 2.08 16.99 -13.31
CA VAL A 269 0.76 17.44 -13.75
C VAL A 269 1.08 18.54 -14.77
N GLU A 270 1.22 18.14 -16.02
CA GLU A 270 1.25 19.00 -17.17
C GLU A 270 -0.10 19.63 -16.98
N PRO A 271 -0.13 20.94 -16.69
CA PRO A 271 -1.40 21.58 -16.51
C PRO A 271 -2.24 21.20 -17.73
N THR A 272 -3.56 21.17 -17.62
CA THR A 272 -4.38 21.16 -18.82
C THR A 272 -4.07 22.47 -19.56
N LEU A 273 -2.96 22.46 -20.28
CA LEU A 273 -2.34 23.60 -20.91
C LEU A 273 -3.20 23.77 -22.14
N LEU A 274 -4.18 24.65 -22.03
CA LEU A 274 -4.54 25.44 -23.18
C LEU A 274 -3.30 26.26 -23.54
N ASP A 275 -2.35 25.63 -24.24
CA ASP A 275 -1.24 26.31 -24.91
C ASP A 275 -1.73 26.66 -26.30
N SER A 276 -2.59 27.67 -26.35
CA SER A 276 -3.17 28.18 -27.58
C SER A 276 -2.63 29.58 -27.85
N GLU A 277 -2.10 29.78 -29.05
CA GLU A 277 -1.92 31.11 -29.59
C GLU A 277 -3.29 31.72 -29.88
N MET A 278 -3.65 32.77 -29.14
CA MET A 278 -4.95 33.43 -29.30
C MET A 278 -4.79 34.72 -30.10
N SER A 279 -5.76 35.00 -30.96
CA SER A 279 -5.92 36.33 -31.54
C SER A 279 -6.35 37.33 -30.46
N ARG A 280 -6.25 38.64 -30.76
CA ARG A 280 -6.60 39.68 -29.78
C ARG A 280 -8.06 39.67 -29.37
N ASP A 281 -8.94 39.38 -30.32
CA ASP A 281 -10.39 39.37 -30.08
C ASP A 281 -10.78 38.14 -29.24
N GLU A 282 -10.13 37.00 -29.47
CA GLU A 282 -10.28 35.81 -28.64
C GLU A 282 -9.72 36.01 -27.23
N LEU A 283 -8.56 36.66 -27.10
CA LEU A 283 -8.00 37.00 -25.79
C LEU A 283 -8.92 37.97 -25.03
N ALA A 284 -9.51 38.95 -25.71
CA ALA A 284 -10.43 39.89 -25.09
C ALA A 284 -11.67 39.17 -24.53
N ALA A 285 -12.24 38.24 -25.30
CA ALA A 285 -13.35 37.40 -24.86
C ALA A 285 -12.95 36.51 -23.66
N TYR A 286 -11.77 35.90 -23.71
CA TYR A 286 -11.24 35.08 -22.62
C TYR A 286 -11.03 35.90 -21.33
N LEU A 287 -10.41 37.07 -21.40
CA LEU A 287 -10.18 37.94 -20.24
C LEU A 287 -11.50 38.42 -19.62
N GLN A 288 -12.53 38.66 -20.43
CA GLN A 288 -13.86 39.05 -19.95
C GLN A 288 -14.57 37.91 -19.20
N GLN A 289 -14.40 36.68 -19.68
CA GLN A 289 -14.89 35.48 -18.99
C GLN A 289 -14.12 35.26 -17.68
N LEU A 290 -12.78 35.29 -17.72
CA LEU A 290 -11.93 35.15 -16.54
C LEU A 290 -12.24 36.21 -15.48
N GLN A 291 -12.50 37.46 -15.89
CA GLN A 291 -12.92 38.52 -14.99
C GLN A 291 -14.24 38.16 -14.29
N THR A 292 -15.22 37.66 -15.05
CA THR A 292 -16.53 37.30 -14.53
C THR A 292 -16.43 36.14 -13.54
N ASP A 293 -15.57 35.16 -13.82
CA ASP A 293 -15.30 34.02 -12.94
C ASP A 293 -14.60 34.46 -11.63
N LEU A 294 -13.66 35.40 -11.70
CA LEU A 294 -12.91 35.88 -10.53
C LEU A 294 -13.67 36.89 -9.67
N THR A 295 -14.51 37.73 -10.28
CA THR A 295 -15.14 38.86 -9.58
C THR A 295 -16.65 38.70 -9.41
N GLY A 296 -17.27 37.71 -10.06
CA GLY A 296 -18.71 37.48 -10.03
C GLY A 296 -19.55 38.59 -10.68
N HIS A 297 -18.93 39.52 -11.43
CA HIS A 297 -19.63 40.63 -12.06
C HIS A 297 -19.07 40.95 -13.45
N SER A 298 -19.97 41.17 -14.41
CA SER A 298 -19.62 41.61 -15.76
C SER A 298 -19.91 43.12 -15.88
N GLY A 299 -18.92 43.95 -15.56
CA GLY A 299 -19.06 45.42 -15.59
C GLY A 299 -17.74 46.14 -15.89
N GLU A 300 -17.83 47.40 -16.34
CA GLU A 300 -16.67 48.26 -16.62
C GLU A 300 -15.89 48.52 -15.32
N ILE A 301 -14.63 48.09 -15.30
CA ILE A 301 -13.69 48.48 -14.25
C ILE A 301 -13.35 49.96 -14.49
N GLY A 302 -13.46 50.79 -13.45
CA GLY A 302 -12.99 52.17 -13.51
C GLY A 302 -11.54 52.24 -13.98
N GLN A 303 -11.20 53.29 -14.74
CA GLN A 303 -9.85 53.47 -15.30
C GLN A 303 -8.82 53.33 -14.17
N PRO A 304 -7.84 52.41 -14.29
CA PRO A 304 -6.85 52.21 -13.25
C PRO A 304 -6.09 53.52 -13.04
N ASP A 305 -5.79 53.85 -11.78
CA ASP A 305 -5.00 55.02 -11.42
C ASP A 305 -3.67 54.98 -12.20
N GLU A 306 -3.47 55.93 -13.12
CA GLU A 306 -2.33 55.96 -14.04
C GLU A 306 -0.98 56.02 -13.29
N THR A 307 -1.00 56.39 -12.01
CA THR A 307 0.18 56.40 -11.14
C THR A 307 0.67 55.00 -10.74
N MET A 308 -0.15 53.95 -10.89
CA MET A 308 0.18 52.56 -10.53
C MET A 308 0.64 51.69 -11.71
N VAL A 309 0.49 52.16 -12.96
CA VAL A 309 0.78 51.37 -14.16
C VAL A 309 1.66 52.16 -15.12
N GLY A 310 2.94 51.80 -15.19
CA GLY A 310 3.87 52.39 -16.16
C GLY A 310 3.49 52.10 -17.63
N PRO A 311 4.06 52.85 -18.59
CA PRO A 311 3.78 52.67 -20.01
C PRO A 311 4.05 51.23 -20.45
N ARG A 312 3.02 50.55 -20.98
CA ARG A 312 3.09 49.17 -21.47
C ARG A 312 3.28 49.15 -22.98
N ALA A 313 4.18 48.30 -23.46
CA ALA A 313 4.32 48.03 -24.88
C ALA A 313 3.08 47.28 -25.40
N THR A 314 2.43 47.82 -26.42
CA THR A 314 1.25 47.20 -27.03
C THR A 314 1.66 45.93 -27.80
N PRO A 315 0.97 44.79 -27.59
CA PRO A 315 1.23 43.57 -28.35
C PRO A 315 0.98 43.81 -29.84
N ARG A 316 1.77 43.20 -30.75
CA ARG A 316 1.47 43.21 -32.20
C ARG A 316 0.97 41.87 -32.75
N GLU A 317 1.49 40.75 -32.28
CA GLU A 317 1.21 39.38 -32.79
C GLU A 317 0.28 38.55 -31.88
N SER A 318 0.17 37.23 -32.13
CA SER A 318 -0.54 36.27 -31.28
C SER A 318 0.00 36.30 -29.85
N ILE A 319 -0.91 36.11 -28.90
CA ILE A 319 -0.60 36.13 -27.46
C ILE A 319 -0.70 34.68 -27.00
N SER A 320 0.40 34.16 -26.46
CA SER A 320 0.39 32.81 -25.87
C SER A 320 -0.20 32.92 -24.47
N VAL A 321 -1.29 32.19 -24.26
CA VAL A 321 -1.91 32.00 -22.96
C VAL A 321 -1.53 30.61 -22.48
N THR A 322 -1.16 30.50 -21.21
CA THR A 322 -0.83 29.23 -20.57
C THR A 322 -1.59 29.20 -19.25
N GLU A 323 -2.58 28.33 -19.16
CA GLU A 323 -3.38 28.12 -17.95
C GLU A 323 -2.96 26.85 -17.23
N GLY A 324 -2.85 26.93 -15.92
CA GLY A 324 -2.60 25.76 -15.10
C GLY A 324 -3.34 25.79 -13.79
N VAL A 325 -3.76 24.60 -13.35
CA VAL A 325 -4.35 24.39 -12.04
C VAL A 325 -3.36 23.57 -11.22
N ARG A 326 -2.97 24.10 -10.08
CA ARG A 326 -2.12 23.42 -9.11
C ARG A 326 -2.94 23.10 -7.89
N ASP A 327 -3.31 21.84 -7.74
CA ASP A 327 -4.02 21.37 -6.56
C ASP A 327 -3.01 21.06 -5.45
N GLY A 328 -3.02 21.85 -4.38
CA GLY A 328 -2.22 21.61 -3.18
C GLY A 328 -3.08 20.94 -2.09
N GLU A 329 -2.44 20.29 -1.11
CA GLU A 329 -3.16 19.60 -0.02
C GLU A 329 -4.12 20.50 0.79
N GLU A 330 -3.94 21.84 0.75
CA GLU A 330 -4.78 22.81 1.47
C GLU A 330 -5.52 23.82 0.55
N GLU A 331 -5.06 24.03 -0.69
CA GLU A 331 -5.65 25.04 -1.58
C GLU A 331 -5.38 24.72 -3.07
N THR A 332 -6.42 24.90 -3.90
CA THR A 332 -6.31 24.83 -5.35
C THR A 332 -5.89 26.21 -5.89
N THR A 333 -4.68 26.30 -6.44
CA THR A 333 -4.16 27.52 -7.06
C THR A 333 -4.37 27.50 -8.58
N HIS A 334 -5.09 28.48 -9.12
CA HIS A 334 -5.23 28.69 -10.56
C HIS A 334 -4.19 29.73 -11.03
N GLU A 335 -3.29 29.35 -11.96
CA GLU A 335 -2.29 30.23 -12.56
C GLU A 335 -2.61 30.48 -14.04
N VAL A 336 -2.71 31.75 -14.44
CA VAL A 336 -2.85 32.17 -15.84
C VAL A 336 -1.63 33.00 -16.22
N ARG A 337 -0.86 32.54 -17.22
CA ARG A 337 0.32 33.25 -17.72
C ARG A 337 0.07 33.75 -19.14
N LEU A 338 0.19 35.06 -19.31
CA LEU A 338 0.08 35.74 -20.60
C LEU A 338 1.47 36.17 -21.08
N ARG A 339 1.83 35.85 -22.32
CA ARG A 339 3.12 36.26 -22.89
C ARG A 339 2.93 36.78 -24.32
N TRP A 340 3.55 37.92 -24.60
CA TRP A 340 3.50 38.56 -25.92
C TRP A 340 4.86 39.14 -26.30
N HIS A 341 5.10 39.28 -27.60
CA HIS A 341 6.29 39.92 -28.15
C HIS A 341 6.04 41.41 -28.41
N SER A 342 7.02 42.25 -28.05
CA SER A 342 7.06 43.67 -28.41
C SER A 342 8.39 44.00 -29.09
N GLU A 343 8.36 44.79 -30.17
CA GLU A 343 9.59 45.31 -30.75
C GLU A 343 10.14 46.43 -29.86
N ARG A 344 11.41 46.31 -29.44
CA ARG A 344 12.14 47.47 -28.95
C ARG A 344 12.30 48.43 -30.12
N SER A 345 11.96 49.70 -29.92
CA SER A 345 12.43 50.78 -30.78
C SER A 345 13.96 50.75 -30.79
N ILE A 346 14.56 50.19 -31.84
CA ILE A 346 15.97 50.40 -32.15
C ILE A 346 16.08 51.85 -32.58
N GLN A 347 16.32 52.73 -31.61
CA GLN A 347 16.83 54.06 -31.88
C GLN A 347 18.35 53.97 -31.72
N GLN A 348 19.04 53.63 -32.80
CA GLN A 348 20.48 53.83 -32.90
C GLN A 348 20.80 54.42 -34.27
N SER A 349 20.99 55.74 -34.24
CA SER A 349 21.71 56.60 -35.19
C SER A 349 22.26 55.95 -36.47
N GLU A 350 21.62 56.23 -37.60
CA GLU A 350 22.32 56.45 -38.86
C GLU A 350 22.35 57.96 -39.13
N GLU A 351 23.58 58.50 -39.13
CA GLU A 351 24.09 59.69 -39.81
C GLU A 351 23.27 61.00 -39.79
N THR A 352 23.75 62.03 -39.08
CA THR A 352 24.67 63.05 -39.66
C THR A 352 25.29 63.94 -38.58
#